data_AF-A0A401PPI5-F1
#
_entry.id   AF-A0A401PPI5-F1
#
_cell.length_a   1.000
_cell.length_b   1.000
_cell.length_c   1.000
_cell.angle_alpha   90.00
_cell.angle_beta   90.00
_cell.angle_gamma   90.00
#
_symmetry.space_group_name_H-M   'P 1'
#
loop_
_entity.id
_entity.type
_entity.pdbx_description
1 polymer ?
#
loop_
_entity_poly.entity_id
_entity_poly.type
_entity_poly.pdbx_seq_one_letter_code
_entity_poly.pdbx_strand_id
1 'polypeptide(L)'
;EHFPVEVMRKAAQLGFGGIYVRPDVGGSGLSRVDTSIIFEALSTGCTSTTAYISIHNMCVWMIDIFGSEELRHTHCPTLCSMEKFASYCLTEPGLTLIKENF
;
A
#
# COMPACT_ATOMS: atom_id res chain seq x y z
N GLU A 1 9.79 12.95 14.31
CA GLU A 1 8.52 12.81 13.56
C GLU A 1 7.70 11.66 14.13
N HIS A 2 6.39 11.63 13.90
CA HIS A 2 5.45 10.66 14.47
C HIS A 2 4.81 9.81 13.37
N PHE A 3 4.81 8.49 13.52
CA PHE A 3 4.15 7.57 12.59
C PHE A 3 2.72 7.27 13.09
N PRO A 4 1.66 7.68 12.36
CA PRO A 4 0.29 7.73 12.91
C PRO A 4 -0.45 6.39 12.82
N VAL A 5 0.07 5.37 13.52
CA VAL A 5 -0.43 3.97 13.50
C VAL A 5 -1.94 3.88 13.69
N GLU A 6 -2.48 4.56 14.71
CA GLU A 6 -3.90 4.50 15.04
C GLU A 6 -4.80 5.13 13.98
N VAL A 7 -4.32 6.17 13.30
CA VAL A 7 -5.06 6.81 12.19
C VAL A 7 -5.05 5.90 10.97
N MET A 8 -3.91 5.27 10.67
CA MET A 8 -3.80 4.34 9.55
C MET A 8 -4.67 3.09 9.74
N ARG A 9 -4.73 2.53 10.95
CA ARG A 9 -5.67 1.43 11.27
C ARG A 9 -7.13 1.83 11.09
N LYS A 10 -7.52 3.05 11.47
CA LYS A 10 -8.87 3.57 11.19
C LYS A 10 -9.13 3.73 9.69
N ALA A 11 -8.13 4.18 8.92
CA ALA A 11 -8.24 4.23 7.46
C ALA A 11 -8.38 2.83 6.85
N ALA A 12 -7.66 1.83 7.38
CA ALA A 12 -7.79 0.44 6.96
C ALA A 12 -9.19 -0.15 7.22
N GLN A 13 -9.86 0.25 8.31
CA GLN A 13 -11.26 -0.13 8.57
C GLN A 13 -12.24 0.38 7.51
N LEU A 14 -11.87 1.42 6.75
CA LEU A 14 -12.61 1.94 5.60
C LEU A 14 -12.20 1.28 4.27
N GLY A 15 -11.27 0.31 4.31
CA GLY A 15 -10.76 -0.39 3.13
C GLY A 15 -9.47 0.20 2.54
N PHE A 16 -8.87 1.23 3.16
CA PHE A 16 -7.71 1.94 2.58
C PHE A 16 -6.36 1.25 2.81
N GLY A 17 -6.31 0.15 3.56
CA GLY A 17 -5.09 -0.65 3.71
C GLY A 17 -4.80 -1.56 2.52
N GLY A 18 -5.80 -1.84 1.68
CA GLY A 18 -5.68 -2.69 0.49
C GLY A 18 -6.70 -2.28 -0.59
N ILE A 19 -6.63 -1.04 -1.06
CA ILE A 19 -7.61 -0.40 -1.96
C ILE A 19 -7.85 -1.23 -3.22
N TYR A 20 -6.78 -1.64 -3.90
CA TYR A 20 -6.82 -2.37 -5.16
C TYR A 20 -6.26 -3.80 -5.04
N VAL A 21 -6.30 -4.35 -3.82
CA VAL A 21 -6.00 -5.75 -3.51
C VAL A 21 -7.29 -6.56 -3.65
N ARG A 22 -7.21 -7.81 -4.08
CA ARG A 22 -8.40 -8.65 -4.27
C ARG A 22 -9.17 -8.93 -2.96
N PRO A 23 -10.51 -9.00 -2.98
CA PRO A 23 -11.31 -9.18 -1.76
C PRO A 23 -11.13 -10.51 -1.04
N ASP A 24 -10.72 -11.58 -1.73
CA ASP A 24 -10.51 -12.92 -1.16
C ASP A 24 -9.41 -12.94 -0.08
N VAL A 25 -8.55 -11.92 -0.06
CA VAL A 25 -7.49 -11.73 0.93
C VAL A 25 -7.62 -10.45 1.75
N GLY A 26 -8.84 -9.89 1.79
CA GLY A 26 -9.20 -8.73 2.64
C GLY A 26 -9.01 -7.36 1.99
N GLY A 27 -8.74 -7.29 0.69
CA GLY A 27 -8.68 -6.03 -0.05
C GLY A 27 -10.06 -5.48 -0.44
N SER A 28 -10.10 -4.24 -0.90
CA SER A 28 -11.33 -3.56 -1.32
C SER A 28 -11.69 -3.81 -2.79
N GLY A 29 -10.77 -4.37 -3.59
CA GLY A 29 -11.02 -4.71 -5.00
C GLY A 29 -11.34 -3.52 -5.91
N LEU A 30 -10.95 -2.30 -5.52
CA LEU A 30 -11.26 -1.08 -6.27
C LEU A 30 -10.32 -0.89 -7.46
N SER A 31 -10.76 -0.10 -8.45
CA SER A 31 -9.98 0.17 -9.65
C SER A 31 -8.84 1.17 -9.40
N ARG A 32 -7.96 1.31 -10.38
CA ARG A 32 -6.89 2.33 -10.36
C ARG A 32 -7.44 3.76 -10.36
N VAL A 33 -8.57 4.00 -11.03
CA VAL A 33 -9.21 5.33 -11.06
C VAL A 33 -9.78 5.65 -9.68
N ASP A 34 -10.50 4.71 -9.07
CA ASP A 34 -11.03 4.86 -7.70
C ASP A 34 -9.90 5.14 -6.71
N THR A 35 -8.79 4.41 -6.83
CA THR A 35 -7.58 4.59 -6.02
C THR A 35 -7.01 6.01 -6.15
N SER A 36 -6.92 6.54 -7.37
CA SER A 36 -6.41 7.90 -7.62
C SER A 36 -7.26 8.95 -6.91
N ILE A 37 -8.58 8.82 -6.99
CA ILE A 37 -9.54 9.73 -6.34
C ILE A 37 -9.41 9.65 -4.82
N ILE A 38 -9.28 8.44 -4.26
CA ILE A 38 -9.07 8.26 -2.81
C ILE A 38 -7.77 8.93 -2.35
N PHE A 39 -6.66 8.72 -3.05
CA PHE A 39 -5.38 9.32 -2.67
C PHE A 39 -5.36 10.84 -2.85
N GLU A 40 -6.04 11.38 -3.87
CA GLU A 40 -6.24 12.82 -4.01
C GLU A 40 -6.96 13.40 -2.79
N ALA A 41 -8.09 12.79 -2.39
CA ALA A 41 -8.86 13.22 -1.23
C ALA A 41 -8.09 13.10 0.09
N LEU A 42 -7.38 12.00 0.33
CA LEU A 42 -6.57 11.82 1.55
C LEU A 42 -5.40 12.82 1.63
N SER A 43 -4.84 13.20 0.47
CA SER A 43 -3.73 14.14 0.39
C SER A 43 -4.10 15.56 0.82
N THR A 44 -5.39 15.94 0.81
CA THR A 44 -5.84 17.23 1.35
C THR A 44 -5.71 17.30 2.88
N GLY A 45 -5.68 16.14 3.55
CA GLY A 45 -5.45 16.05 4.99
C GLY A 45 -3.97 15.95 5.34
N CYS A 46 -3.26 14.96 4.77
CA CYS A 46 -1.84 14.78 5.00
C CYS A 46 -1.15 14.06 3.84
N THR A 47 -0.34 14.80 3.07
CA THR A 47 0.38 14.25 1.92
C THR A 47 1.39 13.18 2.31
N SER A 48 2.15 13.35 3.40
CA SER A 48 3.17 12.37 3.81
C SER A 48 2.56 11.04 4.25
N THR A 49 1.48 11.08 5.04
CA THR A 49 0.75 9.87 5.45
C THR A 49 0.11 9.18 4.23
N THR A 50 -0.47 9.96 3.31
CA THR A 50 -1.09 9.41 2.09
C THR A 50 -0.05 8.75 1.19
N ALA A 51 1.12 9.37 1.02
CA ALA A 51 2.22 8.79 0.28
C ALA A 51 2.67 7.45 0.87
N TYR A 52 2.76 7.35 2.21
CA TYR A 52 3.04 6.08 2.87
C TYR A 52 1.94 5.03 2.62
N ILE A 53 0.66 5.39 2.76
CA ILE A 53 -0.47 4.48 2.48
C ILE A 53 -0.40 3.97 1.03
N SER A 54 -0.03 4.82 0.08
CA SER A 54 0.18 4.43 -1.32
C SER A 54 1.31 3.41 -1.46
N ILE A 55 2.47 3.64 -0.85
CA ILE A 55 3.60 2.68 -0.86
C ILE A 55 3.20 1.36 -0.20
N HIS A 56 2.50 1.42 0.93
CA HIS A 56 1.98 0.24 1.61
C HIS A 56 1.08 -0.58 0.68
N ASN A 57 0.08 0.04 0.06
CA ASN A 57 -0.83 -0.62 -0.89
C ASN A 57 -0.07 -1.24 -2.07
N MET A 58 0.99 -0.58 -2.55
CA MET A 58 1.86 -1.14 -3.60
C MET A 58 2.52 -2.44 -3.15
N CYS A 59 3.06 -2.51 -1.93
CA CYS A 59 3.65 -3.74 -1.41
C CYS A 59 2.62 -4.87 -1.27
N VAL A 60 1.43 -4.60 -0.72
CA VAL A 60 0.39 -5.64 -0.56
C VAL A 60 -0.05 -6.17 -1.92
N TRP A 61 -0.23 -5.28 -2.90
CA TRP A 61 -0.58 -5.67 -4.26
C TRP A 61 0.49 -6.51 -4.96
N MET A 62 1.79 -6.25 -4.70
CA MET A 62 2.84 -7.12 -5.25
C MET A 62 2.72 -8.56 -4.73
N ILE A 63 2.41 -8.73 -3.43
CA ILE A 63 2.17 -10.06 -2.86
C ILE A 63 0.90 -10.66 -3.45
N ASP A 64 -0.19 -9.89 -3.55
CA ASP A 64 -1.45 -10.36 -4.10
C ASP A 64 -1.31 -10.84 -5.54
N ILE A 65 -0.60 -10.12 -6.40
CA ILE A 65 -0.51 -10.46 -7.83
C ILE A 65 0.56 -11.51 -8.12
N PHE A 66 1.72 -11.43 -7.46
CA PHE A 66 2.89 -12.24 -7.83
C PHE A 66 3.25 -13.32 -6.80
N GLY A 67 2.68 -13.26 -5.60
CA GLY A 67 2.88 -14.28 -4.57
C GLY A 67 2.12 -15.57 -4.85
N SER A 68 2.57 -16.67 -4.24
CA SER A 68 1.80 -17.92 -4.20
C SER A 68 0.52 -17.73 -3.37
N GLU A 69 -0.48 -18.59 -3.57
CA GLU A 69 -1.71 -18.59 -2.75
C GLU A 69 -1.41 -18.62 -1.24
N GLU A 70 -0.41 -19.41 -0.83
CA GLU A 70 0.05 -19.46 0.56
C GLU A 70 0.56 -18.10 1.05
N LEU A 71 1.40 -17.41 0.27
CA LEU A 71 1.93 -16.09 0.64
C LEU A 71 0.81 -15.04 0.69
N ARG A 72 -0.11 -15.08 -0.29
CA ARG A 72 -1.27 -14.18 -0.34
C ARG A 72 -2.12 -14.30 0.91
N HIS A 73 -2.58 -15.51 1.24
CA HIS A 73 -3.44 -15.75 2.39
C HIS A 73 -2.74 -15.57 3.74
N THR A 74 -1.41 -15.73 3.80
CA THR A 74 -0.63 -15.52 5.03
C THR A 74 -0.40 -14.04 5.32
N HIS A 75 -0.08 -13.23 4.30
CA HIS A 75 0.39 -11.86 4.51
C HIS A 75 -0.67 -10.79 4.23
N CYS A 76 -1.40 -10.90 3.12
CA CYS A 76 -2.32 -9.85 2.67
C CYS A 76 -3.39 -9.49 3.71
N PRO A 77 -4.03 -10.42 4.45
CA PRO A 77 -5.05 -10.05 5.43
C PRO A 77 -4.54 -9.13 6.55
N THR A 78 -3.35 -9.41 7.09
CA THR A 78 -2.73 -8.60 8.16
C THR A 78 -2.23 -7.24 7.65
N LEU A 79 -1.94 -7.13 6.35
CA LEU A 79 -1.52 -5.88 5.71
C LEU A 79 -2.73 -5.02 5.33
N CYS A 80 -3.77 -5.61 4.72
CA CYS A 80 -5.01 -4.90 4.36
C CYS A 80 -5.71 -4.30 5.59
N SER A 81 -5.62 -4.96 6.74
CA SER A 81 -6.13 -4.46 8.03
C SER A 81 -5.19 -3.47 8.73
N MET A 82 -3.97 -3.30 8.23
CA MET A 82 -2.88 -2.56 8.88
C MET A 82 -2.61 -3.01 10.33
N GLU A 83 -2.83 -4.30 10.62
CA GLU A 83 -2.24 -4.94 11.81
C GLU A 83 -0.71 -4.91 11.68
N LYS A 84 -0.22 -5.23 10.47
CA LYS A 84 1.17 -5.12 10.07
C LYS A 84 1.34 -4.05 8.99
N PHE A 85 2.55 -3.51 8.90
CA PHE A 85 2.93 -2.45 7.99
C PHE A 85 4.03 -2.94 7.04
N ALA A 86 3.91 -2.63 5.75
CA ALA A 86 4.90 -2.97 4.74
C ALA A 86 5.75 -1.75 4.36
N SER A 87 6.96 -2.04 3.86
CA SER A 87 7.89 -1.09 3.27
C SER A 87 8.37 -1.64 1.93
N TYR A 88 8.72 -0.75 1.00
CA TYR A 88 9.30 -1.12 -0.28
C TYR A 88 10.80 -0.83 -0.26
N CYS A 89 11.62 -1.88 -0.25
CA CYS A 89 13.06 -1.78 -0.07
C CYS A 89 13.77 -2.06 -1.40
N LEU A 90 13.84 -1.04 -2.27
CA LEU A 90 14.52 -1.13 -3.57
C LEU A 90 15.82 -0.31 -3.63
N THR A 91 15.83 0.89 -3.04
CA THR A 91 16.94 1.83 -3.21
C THR A 91 18.18 1.37 -2.44
N GLU A 92 19.31 1.34 -3.13
CA GLU A 92 20.63 1.04 -2.56
C GLU A 92 21.60 2.21 -2.82
N PRO A 93 22.56 2.49 -1.92
CA PRO A 93 23.59 3.50 -2.18
C PRO A 93 24.35 3.20 -3.49
N GLY A 94 24.38 4.17 -4.40
CA GLY A 94 25.10 4.06 -5.68
C GLY A 94 24.28 3.48 -6.85
N LEU A 95 23.03 3.07 -6.62
CA LEU A 95 22.14 2.58 -7.68
C LEU A 95 21.24 3.71 -8.21
N THR A 96 21.70 4.44 -9.23
CA THR A 96 20.88 5.45 -9.91
C THR A 96 20.03 4.79 -10.99
N LEU A 97 18.70 4.93 -10.91
CA LEU A 97 17.72 4.39 -11.87
C LEU A 97 17.81 5.01 -13.28
N ILE A 98 18.70 6.00 -13.46
CA ILE A 98 18.99 6.63 -14.73
C ILE A 98 20.45 6.30 -15.06
N LYS A 99 20.68 5.22 -15.80
CA LYS A 99 21.82 5.24 -16.72
C LYS A 99 21.43 6.24 -17.80
N GLU A 100 22.09 7.38 -17.83
CA GLU A 100 22.04 8.29 -18.96
C GLU A 100 22.37 7.49 -20.23
N ASN A 101 21.34 7.09 -20.96
CA ASN A 101 21.40 6.65 -22.35
C ASN A 101 20.43 7.54 -23.13
N PHE A 102 20.63 8.85 -23.00
CA PHE A 102 20.35 9.82 -24.05
C PHE A 102 21.67 10.15 -24.74
#